data_AF-A0A6P1CUY5-F1
#
_entry.id   AF-A0A6P1CUY5-F1
#
_cell.length_a   1.000
_cell.length_b   1.000
_cell.length_c   1.000
_cell.angle_alpha   90.00
_cell.angle_beta   90.00
_cell.angle_gamma   90.00
#
_symmetry.space_group_name_H-M   'P 1'
#
loop_
_entity.id
_entity.type
_entity.pdbx_description
1 polymer ?
#
loop_
_entity_poly.entity_id
_entity_poly.type
_entity_poly.pdbx_seq_one_letter_code
_entity_poly.pdbx_strand_id
1 'polypeptide(L)'
;MNSTHLADLTSAVADLVVTATDGLIDTATARQSARTFADYGMSSLSFLRLIDALEITYGVEIDLETDLDAMRTVASIVDYLTARGVR
;
A
#
# COMPACT_ATOMS: atom_id res chain seq x y z
N MET A 1 -9.07 -21.55 -1.38
CA MET A 1 -7.79 -21.21 -2.07
C MET A 1 -7.53 -19.71 -2.19
N ASN A 2 -8.44 -18.80 -1.80
CA ASN A 2 -8.21 -17.34 -1.92
C ASN A 2 -7.34 -16.71 -0.82
N SER A 3 -7.11 -17.41 0.30
CA SER A 3 -6.43 -16.82 1.47
C SER A 3 -4.90 -16.68 1.32
N THR A 4 -4.27 -17.52 0.49
CA THR A 4 -2.81 -17.48 0.29
C THR A 4 -2.40 -16.28 -0.57
N HIS A 5 -3.12 -16.04 -1.68
CA HIS A 5 -2.85 -14.90 -2.57
C HIS A 5 -3.00 -13.54 -1.88
N LEU A 6 -4.01 -13.37 -1.03
CA LEU A 6 -4.18 -12.12 -0.26
C LEU A 6 -3.01 -11.89 0.72
N ALA A 7 -2.48 -12.95 1.32
CA ALA A 7 -1.33 -12.85 2.22
C ALA A 7 -0.05 -12.49 1.45
N ASP A 8 0.13 -13.03 0.24
CA ASP A 8 1.25 -12.71 -0.64
C ASP A 8 1.18 -11.26 -1.14
N LEU A 9 0.01 -10.81 -1.61
CA LEU A 9 -0.23 -9.43 -2.04
C LEU A 9 -0.04 -8.45 -0.88
N THR A 10 -0.53 -8.78 0.31
CA THR A 10 -0.32 -7.97 1.52
C THR A 10 1.17 -7.85 1.86
N SER A 11 1.95 -8.92 1.68
CA SER A 11 3.40 -8.87 1.89
C SER A 11 4.07 -7.95 0.87
N ALA A 12 3.75 -8.13 -0.41
CA ALA A 12 4.31 -7.32 -1.49
C ALA A 12 4.02 -5.82 -1.31
N VAL A 13 2.78 -5.46 -0.99
CA VAL A 13 2.41 -4.06 -0.72
C VAL A 13 3.13 -3.54 0.52
N ALA A 14 3.29 -4.34 1.57
CA ALA A 14 4.06 -3.93 2.75
C ALA A 14 5.54 -3.66 2.42
N ASP A 15 6.18 -4.46 1.57
CA ASP A 15 7.55 -4.22 1.10
C ASP A 15 7.68 -2.93 0.27
N LEU A 16 6.68 -2.61 -0.55
CA LEU A 16 6.63 -1.33 -1.26
C LEU A 16 6.54 -0.14 -0.29
N VAL A 17 5.76 -0.27 0.79
CA VAL A 17 5.69 0.75 1.86
C VAL A 17 7.05 0.93 2.54
N VAL A 18 7.75 -0.16 2.87
CA VAL A 18 9.10 -0.07 3.46
C VAL A 18 10.04 0.68 2.53
N THR A 19 10.01 0.34 1.25
CA THR A 19 10.87 0.96 0.23
C THR A 19 10.55 2.44 0.05
N ALA A 20 9.27 2.81 -0.08
CA ALA A 20 8.84 4.19 -0.28
C ALA A 20 9.10 5.09 0.94
N THR A 21 9.12 4.51 2.14
CA THR A 21 9.41 5.20 3.39
C THR A 21 10.88 5.12 3.84
N ASP A 22 11.77 4.59 3.01
CA ASP A 22 13.19 4.38 3.35
C ASP A 22 13.36 3.62 4.69
N GLY A 23 12.46 2.69 4.98
CA GLY A 23 12.47 1.85 6.18
C GLY A 23 11.85 2.47 7.44
N LEU A 24 11.26 3.68 7.36
CA LEU A 24 10.56 4.30 8.49
C LEU A 24 9.37 3.44 8.97
N ILE A 25 8.62 2.87 8.04
CA ILE A 25 7.54 1.92 8.34
C ILE A 25 8.05 0.54 7.91
N ASP A 26 8.26 -0.35 8.86
CA ASP A 26 8.67 -1.73 8.60
C ASP A 26 7.47 -2.61 8.19
N THR A 27 7.73 -3.79 7.62
CA THR A 27 6.68 -4.69 7.13
C THR A 27 5.70 -5.13 8.20
N ALA A 28 6.16 -5.35 9.44
CA ALA A 28 5.28 -5.76 10.54
C ALA A 28 4.35 -4.62 10.97
N THR A 29 4.80 -3.38 10.94
CA THR A 29 3.97 -2.20 11.21
C THR A 29 3.05 -1.88 10.06
N ALA A 30 3.53 -1.93 8.81
CA ALA A 30 2.73 -1.67 7.61
C ALA A 30 1.53 -2.62 7.51
N ARG A 31 1.70 -3.88 7.92
CA ARG A 31 0.64 -4.89 7.98
C ARG A 31 -0.43 -4.62 9.04
N GLN A 32 -0.16 -3.77 10.02
CA GLN A 32 -1.15 -3.41 11.03
C GLN A 32 -2.08 -2.34 10.46
N SER A 33 -3.36 -2.68 10.28
CA SER A 33 -4.38 -1.73 9.81
C SER A 33 -4.92 -0.79 10.90
N ALA A 34 -4.26 -0.73 12.06
CA ALA A 34 -4.76 0.01 13.22
C ALA A 34 -4.54 1.53 13.11
N ARG A 35 -3.61 1.97 12.26
CA ARG A 35 -3.21 3.37 12.07
C ARG A 35 -2.90 3.64 10.60
N THR A 36 -3.03 4.88 10.19
CA THR A 36 -2.70 5.31 8.82
C THR A 36 -1.21 5.53 8.65
N PHE A 37 -0.72 5.53 7.41
CA PHE A 37 0.69 5.85 7.14
C PHE A 37 1.10 7.23 7.67
N ALA A 38 0.18 8.21 7.63
CA ALA A 38 0.41 9.54 8.19
C ALA A 38 0.66 9.49 9.70
N ASP A 39 -0.07 8.63 10.44
CA ASP A 39 0.12 8.43 11.89
C ASP A 39 1.48 7.80 12.21
N TYR A 40 2.07 7.07 11.26
CA TYR A 40 3.43 6.52 11.34
C TYR A 40 4.51 7.50 10.85
N GLY A 41 4.14 8.73 10.50
CA GLY A 41 5.07 9.77 10.06
C GLY A 41 5.45 9.71 8.58
N MET A 42 4.70 8.98 7.76
CA MET A 42 4.90 8.99 6.31
C MET A 42 4.76 10.43 5.78
N SER A 43 5.82 10.91 5.13
CA SER A 43 5.83 12.22 4.50
C SER A 43 5.04 12.22 3.19
N SER A 44 4.61 13.40 2.71
CA SER A 44 3.98 13.53 1.39
C SER A 44 4.87 13.03 0.25
N LEU A 45 6.20 13.18 0.36
CA LEU A 45 7.14 12.67 -0.65
C LEU A 45 7.18 11.14 -0.66
N SER A 46 7.28 10.52 0.53
CA SER A 46 7.26 9.06 0.67
C SER A 46 5.91 8.48 0.23
N PHE A 47 4.82 9.21 0.46
CA PHE A 47 3.51 8.85 -0.05
C PHE A 47 3.47 8.86 -1.58
N LEU A 48 3.91 9.94 -2.24
CA LEU A 48 3.96 9.99 -3.71
C LEU A 48 4.86 8.90 -4.31
N ARG A 49 5.98 8.57 -3.66
CA ARG A 49 6.84 7.43 -4.07
C ARG A 49 6.13 6.09 -3.95
N LEU A 50 5.29 5.91 -2.92
CA LEU A 50 4.50 4.69 -2.77
C LEU A 50 3.47 4.57 -3.90
N ILE A 51 2.78 5.67 -4.24
CA ILE A 51 1.82 5.69 -5.35
C ILE A 51 2.50 5.32 -6.65
N ASP A 52 3.60 6.00 -7.01
CA ASP A 52 4.38 5.71 -8.22
C ASP A 52 4.83 4.24 -8.26
N ALA A 53 5.30 3.69 -7.13
CA ALA A 53 5.70 2.29 -7.03
C ALA A 53 4.51 1.33 -7.25
N LEU A 54 3.33 1.63 -6.74
CA LEU A 54 2.12 0.82 -6.95
C LEU A 54 1.68 0.86 -8.42
N GLU A 55 1.66 2.04 -9.03
CA GLU A 55 1.29 2.24 -10.43
C GLU A 55 2.24 1.49 -11.37
N ILE A 56 3.56 1.61 -11.15
CA ILE A 56 4.58 0.90 -11.94
C ILE A 56 4.50 -0.61 -11.73
N THR A 57 4.34 -1.07 -10.49
CA THR A 57 4.40 -2.52 -10.17
C THR A 57 3.17 -3.26 -10.67
N TYR A 58 1.98 -2.66 -10.52
CA TYR A 58 0.72 -3.33 -10.82
C TYR A 58 0.04 -2.82 -12.09
N GLY A 59 0.61 -1.81 -12.76
CA GLY A 59 0.05 -1.23 -13.98
C GLY A 59 -1.31 -0.55 -13.74
N VAL A 60 -1.52 -0.02 -12.54
CA VAL A 60 -2.74 0.69 -12.15
C VAL A 60 -2.54 2.19 -12.25
N GLU A 61 -3.62 2.95 -12.40
CA GLU A 61 -3.64 4.40 -12.29
C GLU A 61 -4.43 4.77 -11.03
N ILE A 62 -3.80 5.54 -10.14
CA ILE A 62 -4.35 5.90 -8.84
C ILE A 62 -4.73 7.38 -8.87
N ASP A 63 -6.03 7.65 -8.83
CA ASP A 63 -6.55 9.01 -8.78
C ASP A 63 -6.56 9.48 -7.32
N LEU A 64 -5.62 10.35 -6.93
CA LEU A 64 -5.54 10.83 -5.54
C LEU A 64 -6.68 11.75 -5.11
N GLU A 65 -7.54 12.23 -6.02
CA GLU A 65 -8.74 12.98 -5.63
C GLU A 65 -9.84 12.02 -5.15
N THR A 66 -9.90 10.82 -5.74
CA THR A 66 -10.95 9.83 -5.48
C THR A 66 -10.49 8.69 -4.58
N ASP A 67 -9.24 8.24 -4.74
CA ASP A 67 -8.69 7.02 -4.14
C ASP A 67 -7.81 7.31 -2.91
N LEU A 68 -7.71 8.56 -2.45
CA LEU A 68 -6.84 8.94 -1.33
C LEU A 68 -7.07 8.08 -0.08
N ASP A 69 -8.34 7.78 0.22
CA ASP A 69 -8.70 6.98 1.39
C ASP A 69 -8.24 5.53 1.27
N ALA A 70 -8.28 4.98 0.05
CA ALA A 70 -7.79 3.64 -0.23
C ALA A 70 -6.27 3.51 -0.07
N MET A 71 -5.53 4.63 -0.10
CA MET A 71 -4.07 4.65 0.00
C MET A 71 -3.53 4.89 1.42
N ARG A 72 -4.39 4.86 2.45
CA ARG A 72 -4.01 5.19 3.83
C ARG A 72 -3.40 4.02 4.62
N THR A 73 -3.68 2.78 4.23
CA THR A 73 -3.20 1.57 4.90
C THR A 73 -2.92 0.46 3.89
N VAL A 74 -2.07 -0.52 4.25
CA VAL A 74 -1.83 -1.70 3.40
C VAL A 74 -3.11 -2.46 3.12
N ALA A 75 -3.99 -2.62 4.11
CA ALA A 75 -5.24 -3.35 3.93
C ALA A 75 -6.16 -2.67 2.90
N SER A 76 -6.28 -1.35 2.96
CA SER A 76 -7.05 -0.57 2.00
C SER A 76 -6.46 -0.65 0.58
N ILE A 77 -5.13 -0.63 0.45
CA ILE A 77 -4.46 -0.78 -0.84
C ILE A 77 -4.69 -2.19 -1.41
N VAL A 78 -4.59 -3.23 -0.58
CA VAL A 78 -4.83 -4.61 -1.02
C VAL A 78 -6.28 -4.78 -1.48
N ASP A 79 -7.25 -4.22 -0.76
CA ASP A 79 -8.66 -4.23 -1.15
C ASP A 79 -8.86 -3.52 -2.51
N TYR A 80 -8.26 -2.34 -2.66
CA TYR A 80 -8.27 -1.56 -3.89
C TYR A 80 -7.70 -2.32 -5.11
N LEU A 81 -6.54 -2.96 -4.93
CA LEU A 81 -5.88 -3.74 -5.98
C LEU A 81 -6.70 -5.00 -6.31
N THR A 82 -7.25 -5.67 -5.30
CA THR A 82 -8.10 -6.86 -5.48
C THR A 82 -9.37 -6.51 -6.25
N ALA A 83 -10.00 -5.37 -5.95
CA ALA A 83 -11.18 -4.87 -6.67
C ALA A 83 -10.90 -4.61 -8.16
N ARG A 84 -9.64 -4.28 -8.50
CA ARG A 84 -9.15 -4.10 -9.88
C ARG A 84 -8.67 -5.41 -10.52
N GLY A 85 -8.74 -6.52 -9.81
CA GLY A 85 -8.41 -7.85 -10.34
C GLY A 85 -6.94 -8.26 -10.19
N VAL A 86 -6.13 -7.50 -9.45
CA VAL A 86 -4.76 -7.85 -9.08
C VAL A 86 -4.79 -8.98 -8.04
N ARG A 87 -3.94 -10.00 -8.18
CA ARG A 87 -3.93 -11.22 -7.35
C ARG A 87 -2.52 -11.72 -7.08
#